data_AF-A0AAU6C352-F1
#
_entry.id   AF-A0AAU6C352-F1
#
_cell.length_a   1.000
_cell.length_b   1.000
_cell.length_c   1.000
_cell.angle_alpha   90.00
_cell.angle_beta   90.00
_cell.angle_gamma   90.00
#
_symmetry.space_group_name_H-M   'P 1'
#
loop_
_entity.id
_entity.type
_entity.pdbx_description
1 polymer ?
#
loop_
_entity_poly.entity_id
_entity_poly.type
_entity_poly.pdbx_seq_one_letter_code
_entity_poly.pdbx_strand_id
1 'polypeptide(L)'
;MWAFAVGGSVLVLVVLAAVGTWVYGVYSMSDPVPPVVGARVEGQTIVVKFPVCPTDVIRRVEVTDFDDDTSANPHVLWWASNPTTPSAKKGVATLWSGDGFEHHAPEPARSAIPRNLVVGYLDPSGDGRDGVLALRTISAAKLKAGRYWTDDGPKTAAQIDAQLTCRSAG
;
A
#
# COMPACT_ATOMS: atom_id res chain seq x y z
N MET A 1 -32.39 5.35 42.31
CA MET A 1 -30.99 5.29 42.77
C MET A 1 -30.51 3.89 42.41
N TRP A 2 -29.84 3.71 41.25
CA TRP A 2 -28.40 3.41 41.12
C TRP A 2 -27.95 2.22 42.01
N ALA A 3 -27.27 1.16 41.55
CA ALA A 3 -26.50 0.95 40.34
C ALA A 3 -26.37 -0.57 40.06
N PHE A 4 -26.37 -0.96 38.78
CA PHE A 4 -25.72 -2.20 38.34
C PHE A 4 -24.22 -1.91 38.28
N ALA A 5 -23.44 -2.64 39.07
CA ALA A 5 -21.98 -2.59 39.04
C ALA A 5 -21.44 -3.98 38.72
N VAL A 6 -20.37 -3.96 37.93
CA VAL A 6 -19.39 -5.02 37.68
C VAL A 6 -19.78 -6.05 36.62
N GLY A 7 -19.34 -5.81 35.39
CA GLY A 7 -19.26 -6.85 34.37
C GLY A 7 -18.89 -6.33 32.99
N GLY A 8 -17.60 -6.10 32.75
CA GLY A 8 -17.08 -6.00 31.38
C GLY A 8 -16.32 -4.71 31.09
N SER A 9 -15.04 -4.64 31.47
CA SER A 9 -14.16 -3.54 31.03
C SER A 9 -12.67 -3.91 31.04
N VAL A 10 -12.31 -5.13 30.66
CA VAL A 10 -10.87 -5.49 30.50
C VAL A 10 -10.54 -6.10 29.14
N LEU A 11 -11.52 -6.62 28.38
CA LEU A 11 -11.26 -7.31 27.11
C LEU A 11 -11.27 -6.42 25.85
N VAL A 12 -11.71 -5.16 25.95
CA VAL A 12 -11.82 -4.27 24.77
C VAL A 12 -10.51 -3.51 24.47
N LEU A 13 -9.59 -3.41 25.43
CA LEU A 13 -8.39 -2.56 25.28
C LEU A 13 -7.21 -3.23 24.56
N VAL A 14 -7.20 -4.55 24.37
CA VAL A 14 -6.08 -5.24 23.70
C VAL A 14 -6.22 -5.25 22.17
N VAL A 15 -7.43 -5.12 21.63
CA VAL A 15 -7.66 -5.15 20.17
C VAL A 15 -7.32 -3.80 19.51
N LEU A 16 -7.41 -2.68 20.23
CA LEU A 16 -7.11 -1.35 19.68
C LEU A 16 -5.61 -1.02 19.63
N ALA A 17 -4.78 -1.67 20.46
CA ALA A 17 -3.33 -1.46 20.43
C ALA A 17 -2.64 -2.19 19.26
N ALA A 18 -3.27 -3.20 18.67
CA ALA A 18 -2.69 -3.96 17.56
C ALA A 18 -2.75 -3.23 16.21
N VAL A 19 -3.51 -2.13 16.09
CA VAL A 19 -3.63 -1.36 14.84
C VAL A 19 -2.71 -0.13 14.85
N GLY A 20 -2.45 0.47 16.01
CA GLY A 20 -1.72 1.74 16.12
C GLY A 20 -0.20 1.66 15.99
N THR A 21 0.43 0.52 16.27
CA THR A 21 1.90 0.40 16.30
C THR A 21 2.54 0.18 14.92
N TRP A 22 1.76 -0.07 13.87
CA TRP A 22 2.27 -0.43 12.54
C TRP A 22 2.49 0.75 11.60
N VAL A 23 1.89 1.92 11.92
CA VAL A 23 2.03 3.17 11.14
C VAL A 23 3.49 3.65 11.12
N TYR A 24 4.30 3.30 12.12
CA TYR A 24 5.70 3.73 12.20
C TYR A 24 6.61 3.02 11.19
N GLY A 25 6.29 1.80 10.76
CA GLY A 25 7.13 1.03 9.82
C GLY A 25 7.16 1.62 8.41
N VAL A 26 6.03 2.21 7.97
CA VAL A 26 5.94 2.86 6.66
C VAL A 26 6.67 4.21 6.64
N TYR A 27 6.69 4.92 7.76
CA TYR A 27 7.26 6.27 7.85
C TYR A 27 8.72 6.32 8.31
N SER A 28 9.29 5.18 8.75
CA SER A 28 10.65 5.09 9.27
C SER A 28 11.69 4.95 8.15
N MET A 29 12.19 6.10 7.71
CA MET A 29 13.47 6.35 7.05
C MET A 29 13.58 6.09 5.54
N SER A 30 13.56 7.20 4.81
CA SER A 30 13.86 7.40 3.40
C SER A 30 15.29 6.98 3.02
N ASP A 31 15.43 6.12 2.01
CA ASP A 31 16.48 6.31 1.01
C ASP A 31 16.26 7.71 0.39
N PRO A 32 17.27 8.58 0.16
CA PRO A 32 17.09 9.94 -0.35
C PRO A 32 16.36 10.03 -1.71
N VAL A 33 16.13 8.88 -2.37
CA VAL A 33 15.23 8.75 -3.51
C VAL A 33 14.22 7.65 -3.18
N PRO A 34 12.93 7.99 -2.93
CA PRO A 34 11.91 6.98 -2.69
C PRO A 34 11.81 6.05 -3.91
N PRO A 35 11.61 4.74 -3.70
CA PRO A 35 11.54 3.80 -4.80
C PRO A 35 10.33 4.09 -5.67
N VAL A 36 10.54 4.10 -6.98
CA VAL A 36 9.53 4.36 -7.99
C VAL A 36 8.50 3.24 -7.99
N VAL A 37 7.32 3.52 -7.45
CA VAL A 37 6.13 2.69 -7.67
C VAL A 37 5.55 2.97 -9.06
N GLY A 38 4.94 1.95 -9.67
CA GLY A 38 4.27 2.11 -10.95
C GLY A 38 2.78 1.84 -10.85
N ALA A 39 1.95 2.59 -11.58
CA ALA A 39 0.50 2.36 -11.59
C ALA A 39 -0.11 2.41 -12.98
N ARG A 40 -1.24 1.73 -13.16
CA ARG A 40 -2.07 1.82 -14.37
C ARG A 40 -3.54 1.65 -14.03
N VAL A 41 -4.41 2.24 -14.84
CA VAL A 41 -5.86 2.03 -14.75
C VAL A 41 -6.26 0.84 -15.61
N GLU A 42 -7.07 -0.07 -15.07
CA GLU A 42 -7.72 -1.16 -15.80
C GLU A 42 -9.23 -1.10 -15.56
N GLY A 43 -9.98 -0.56 -16.54
CA GLY A 43 -11.41 -0.31 -16.36
C GLY A 43 -11.65 0.71 -15.24
N GLN A 44 -12.21 0.26 -14.11
CA GLN A 44 -12.47 1.08 -12.92
C GLN A 44 -11.47 0.84 -11.78
N THR A 45 -10.50 -0.06 -11.96
CA THR A 45 -9.50 -0.37 -10.92
C THR A 45 -8.16 0.28 -11.23
N ILE A 46 -7.37 0.46 -10.17
CA ILE A 46 -5.98 0.90 -10.26
C ILE A 46 -5.12 -0.30 -9.89
N VAL A 47 -4.20 -0.66 -10.77
CA VAL A 47 -3.21 -1.71 -10.49
C VAL A 47 -1.87 -1.07 -10.26
N VAL A 48 -1.28 -1.36 -9.12
CA VAL A 48 0.00 -0.84 -8.67
C VAL A 48 1.04 -1.95 -8.68
N LYS A 49 2.26 -1.61 -9.12
CA LYS A 49 3.46 -2.43 -9.01
C LYS A 49 4.41 -1.74 -8.04
N PHE A 50 4.63 -2.39 -6.91
CA PHE A 50 5.68 -2.07 -5.96
C PHE A 50 6.96 -2.79 -6.34
N PRO A 51 8.14 -2.17 -6.22
CA PRO A 51 9.39 -2.85 -6.48
C PRO A 51 9.67 -3.93 -5.43
N VAL A 52 10.04 -5.14 -5.88
CA VAL A 52 10.38 -6.24 -4.99
C VAL A 52 11.59 -6.98 -5.51
N CYS A 53 12.46 -7.45 -4.61
CA CYS A 53 13.49 -8.39 -4.98
C CYS A 53 12.88 -9.77 -5.29
N PRO A 54 13.51 -10.59 -6.15
CA PRO A 54 12.91 -11.85 -6.61
C PRO A 54 12.51 -12.85 -5.51
N THR A 55 13.21 -12.82 -4.37
CA THR A 55 12.98 -13.68 -3.20
C THR A 55 12.05 -13.06 -2.17
N ASP A 56 11.74 -11.78 -2.31
CA ASP A 56 11.02 -11.01 -1.31
C ASP A 56 9.52 -11.08 -1.58
N VAL A 57 8.76 -11.04 -0.49
CA VAL A 57 7.30 -11.04 -0.51
C VAL A 57 6.83 -9.87 0.33
N ILE A 58 6.09 -8.95 -0.29
CA ILE A 58 5.50 -7.83 0.45
C ILE A 58 4.56 -8.35 1.52
N ARG A 59 4.48 -7.64 2.65
CA ARG A 59 3.61 -8.06 3.77
C ARG A 59 2.26 -7.37 3.71
N ARG A 60 2.26 -6.10 3.33
CA ARG A 60 1.09 -5.22 3.39
C ARG A 60 1.22 -4.09 2.38
N VAL A 61 0.07 -3.63 1.91
CA VAL A 61 -0.12 -2.42 1.11
C VAL A 61 -1.05 -1.51 1.88
N GLU A 62 -0.74 -0.22 1.91
CA GLU A 62 -1.59 0.82 2.48
C GLU A 62 -1.76 1.97 1.50
N VAL A 63 -2.92 2.61 1.55
CA VAL A 63 -3.24 3.77 0.75
C VAL A 63 -3.72 4.88 1.66
N THR A 64 -3.08 6.03 1.58
CA THR A 64 -3.44 7.23 2.35
C THR A 64 -3.68 8.42 1.41
N ASP A 65 -4.30 9.47 1.93
CA ASP A 65 -4.45 10.73 1.22
C ASP A 65 -3.13 11.52 1.27
N PHE A 66 -2.57 11.86 0.12
CA PHE A 66 -1.35 12.68 0.05
C PHE A 66 -1.60 14.11 0.57
N ASP A 67 -2.82 14.63 0.38
CA ASP A 67 -3.17 15.98 0.76
C ASP A 67 -3.47 16.08 2.30
N ASP A 68 -3.48 14.96 3.03
CA ASP A 68 -3.71 14.84 4.49
C ASP A 68 -2.41 14.60 5.30
N ASP A 69 -1.24 14.88 4.71
CA ASP A 69 0.12 14.71 5.26
C ASP A 69 0.36 15.38 6.64
N THR A 70 -0.46 16.36 7.04
CA THR A 70 -0.18 17.22 8.20
C THR A 70 -0.25 16.54 9.58
N SER A 71 -0.60 15.26 9.67
CA SER A 71 -0.72 14.53 10.93
C SER A 71 0.35 13.45 11.07
N ALA A 72 0.84 13.24 12.30
CA ALA A 72 1.75 12.14 12.63
C ALA A 72 1.15 10.74 12.37
N ASN A 73 -0.14 10.66 11.98
CA ASN A 73 -0.88 9.43 11.67
C ASN A 73 -1.84 9.70 10.50
N PRO A 74 -1.36 9.68 9.25
CA PRO A 74 -2.20 9.98 8.08
C PRO A 74 -3.39 9.02 8.01
N HIS A 75 -4.54 9.51 7.57
CA HIS A 75 -5.75 8.71 7.50
C HIS A 75 -5.61 7.61 6.42
N VAL A 76 -5.70 6.35 6.85
CA VAL A 76 -5.66 5.18 5.95
C VAL A 76 -7.00 5.04 5.23
N LEU A 77 -6.98 5.26 3.92
CA LEU A 77 -8.13 5.09 3.03
C LEU A 77 -8.44 3.61 2.79
N TRP A 78 -7.39 2.79 2.69
CA TRP A 78 -7.51 1.35 2.44
C TRP A 78 -6.20 0.60 2.74
N TRP A 79 -6.30 -0.70 2.99
CA TRP A 79 -5.16 -1.58 3.16
C TRP A 79 -5.45 -3.01 2.70
N ALA A 80 -4.40 -3.77 2.39
CA ALA A 80 -4.44 -5.21 2.21
C ALA A 80 -3.14 -5.87 2.71
N SER A 81 -3.20 -7.09 3.26
CA SER A 81 -2.05 -7.79 3.82
C SER A 81 -2.07 -9.29 3.59
N ASN A 82 -0.90 -9.90 3.77
CA ASN A 82 -0.64 -11.33 3.57
C ASN A 82 -0.98 -11.76 2.13
N PRO A 83 -0.12 -11.47 1.15
CA PRO A 83 -0.41 -11.81 -0.24
C PRO A 83 -0.45 -13.34 -0.45
N THR A 84 -1.50 -13.79 -1.14
CA THR A 84 -1.79 -15.21 -1.39
C THR A 84 -1.45 -15.63 -2.82
N THR A 85 -1.59 -14.73 -3.79
CA THR A 85 -1.36 -15.03 -5.21
C THR A 85 0.09 -14.77 -5.64
N PRO A 86 0.60 -15.43 -6.70
CA PRO A 86 1.93 -15.14 -7.23
C PRO A 86 2.12 -13.69 -7.67
N SER A 87 1.05 -13.04 -8.16
CA SER A 87 1.09 -11.64 -8.59
C SER A 87 1.24 -10.70 -7.38
N ALA A 88 0.43 -10.89 -6.34
CA ALA A 88 0.49 -10.10 -5.12
C ALA A 88 1.82 -10.30 -4.38
N LYS A 89 2.32 -11.54 -4.31
CA LYS A 89 3.64 -11.83 -3.73
C LYS A 89 4.77 -11.10 -4.46
N LYS A 90 4.64 -10.94 -5.78
CA LYS A 90 5.57 -10.17 -6.62
C LYS A 90 5.27 -8.66 -6.64
N GLY A 91 4.53 -8.14 -5.65
CA GLY A 91 4.32 -6.71 -5.48
C GLY A 91 3.30 -6.09 -6.43
N VAL A 92 2.38 -6.87 -7.02
CA VAL A 92 1.28 -6.31 -7.83
C VAL A 92 0.00 -6.32 -7.02
N ALA A 93 -0.59 -5.15 -6.80
CA ALA A 93 -1.85 -4.99 -6.07
C ALA A 93 -2.91 -4.28 -6.92
N THR A 94 -4.13 -4.83 -6.92
CA THR A 94 -5.31 -4.11 -7.43
C THR A 94 -5.93 -3.37 -6.26
N LEU A 95 -5.87 -2.03 -6.28
CA LEU A 95 -6.40 -1.22 -5.18
C LEU A 95 -7.90 -1.47 -5.00
N TRP A 96 -8.35 -1.39 -3.75
CA TRP A 96 -9.75 -1.52 -3.30
C TRP A 96 -10.36 -2.92 -3.37
N SER A 97 -9.87 -3.80 -4.25
CA SER A 97 -10.45 -5.14 -4.44
C SER A 97 -10.10 -6.11 -3.30
N GLY A 98 -8.88 -6.01 -2.76
CA GLY A 98 -8.34 -7.03 -1.86
C GLY A 98 -7.87 -8.31 -2.56
N ASP A 99 -8.16 -8.45 -3.86
CA ASP A 99 -7.75 -9.58 -4.69
C ASP A 99 -6.27 -9.90 -4.53
N GLY A 100 -6.02 -11.16 -4.18
CA GLY A 100 -4.67 -11.67 -3.97
C GLY A 100 -4.09 -11.46 -2.58
N PHE A 101 -4.88 -10.99 -1.62
CA PHE A 101 -4.52 -10.83 -0.21
C PHE A 101 -5.47 -11.60 0.70
N GLU A 102 -4.98 -12.05 1.85
CA GLU A 102 -5.78 -12.78 2.85
C GLU A 102 -6.69 -11.83 3.65
N HIS A 103 -6.21 -10.61 3.90
CA HIS A 103 -6.91 -9.60 4.69
C HIS A 103 -6.90 -8.28 3.95
N HIS A 104 -8.00 -7.56 3.99
CA HIS A 104 -8.11 -6.24 3.38
C HIS A 104 -9.24 -5.41 3.99
N ALA A 105 -9.13 -4.09 3.85
CA ALA A 105 -10.21 -3.17 4.11
C ALA A 105 -11.32 -3.28 3.04
N PRO A 106 -12.55 -2.87 3.35
CA PRO A 106 -13.58 -2.66 2.34
C PRO A 106 -13.17 -1.54 1.36
N GLU A 107 -13.71 -1.57 0.15
CA GLU A 107 -13.55 -0.47 -0.82
C GLU A 107 -14.09 0.85 -0.22
N PRO A 108 -13.30 1.95 -0.25
CA PRO A 108 -13.76 3.24 0.21
C PRO A 108 -14.83 3.82 -0.71
N ALA A 109 -15.71 4.66 -0.18
CA ALA A 109 -16.66 5.39 -0.99
C ALA A 109 -15.92 6.25 -2.04
N ARG A 110 -16.42 6.28 -3.29
CA ARG A 110 -15.78 7.04 -4.38
C ARG A 110 -15.60 8.53 -4.06
N SER A 111 -16.50 9.11 -3.28
CA SER A 111 -16.43 10.50 -2.83
C SER A 111 -15.30 10.77 -1.82
N ALA A 112 -14.74 9.72 -1.20
CA ALA A 112 -13.64 9.78 -0.25
C ALA A 112 -12.28 9.50 -0.89
N ILE A 113 -12.22 9.20 -2.20
CA ILE A 113 -10.96 8.96 -2.91
C ILE A 113 -10.40 10.33 -3.36
N PRO A 114 -9.24 10.78 -2.85
CA PRO A 114 -8.62 12.04 -3.22
C PRO A 114 -7.99 11.97 -4.61
N ARG A 115 -7.48 13.11 -5.09
CA ARG A 115 -6.84 13.19 -6.42
C ARG A 115 -5.45 12.57 -6.45
N ASN A 116 -4.75 12.62 -5.32
CA ASN A 116 -3.40 12.12 -5.13
C ASN A 116 -3.43 11.10 -4.00
N LEU A 117 -2.95 9.89 -4.27
CA LEU A 117 -2.83 8.85 -3.26
C LEU A 117 -1.36 8.67 -2.91
N VAL A 118 -1.04 8.45 -1.63
CA VAL A 118 0.20 7.77 -1.27
C VAL A 118 -0.10 6.28 -1.24
N VAL A 119 0.73 5.49 -1.91
CA VAL A 119 0.67 4.03 -1.84
C VAL A 119 1.94 3.53 -1.19
N GLY A 120 1.80 2.96 0.00
CA GLY A 120 2.88 2.38 0.78
C GLY A 120 2.84 0.86 0.72
N TYR A 121 3.99 0.22 0.88
CA TYR A 121 4.08 -1.20 1.16
C TYR A 121 5.15 -1.49 2.20
N LEU A 122 4.94 -2.58 2.95
CA LEU A 122 5.95 -3.14 3.84
C LEU A 122 6.66 -4.30 3.14
N ASP A 123 7.99 -4.24 3.11
CA ASP A 123 8.83 -5.33 2.63
C ASP A 123 8.97 -6.45 3.69
N PRO A 124 9.73 -7.52 3.41
CA PRO A 124 9.93 -8.59 4.39
C PRO A 124 10.63 -8.17 5.68
N SER A 125 11.54 -7.18 5.66
CA SER A 125 12.17 -6.67 6.89
C SER A 125 11.21 -5.82 7.72
N GLY A 126 10.08 -5.42 7.13
CA GLY A 126 9.11 -4.53 7.76
C GLY A 126 9.47 -3.06 7.56
N ASP A 127 10.47 -2.78 6.71
CA ASP A 127 10.77 -1.44 6.26
C ASP A 127 9.72 -1.07 5.21
N GLY A 128 9.11 0.09 5.39
CA GLY A 128 8.13 0.56 4.44
C GLY A 128 8.70 1.54 3.43
N ARG A 129 8.06 1.51 2.28
CA ARG A 129 8.41 2.28 1.10
C ARG A 129 7.11 2.77 0.49
N ASP A 130 7.13 3.97 -0.07
CA ASP A 130 5.94 4.56 -0.65
C ASP A 130 6.20 5.26 -1.98
N GLY A 131 5.11 5.70 -2.60
CA GLY A 131 5.14 6.63 -3.71
C GLY A 131 3.79 7.29 -3.94
N VAL A 132 3.80 8.39 -4.68
CA VAL A 132 2.61 9.21 -4.93
C VAL A 132 1.99 8.86 -6.28
N LEU A 133 0.68 8.66 -6.30
CA LEU A 133 -0.11 8.37 -7.49
C LEU A 133 -1.07 9.52 -7.79
N ALA A 134 -0.75 10.31 -8.81
CA ALA A 134 -1.68 11.29 -9.37
C ALA A 134 -2.71 10.59 -10.29
N LEU A 135 -3.94 10.42 -9.81
CA LEU A 135 -4.96 9.59 -10.49
C LEU A 135 -5.29 10.06 -11.91
N ARG A 136 -5.33 11.38 -12.13
CA ARG A 136 -5.56 11.95 -13.47
C ARG A 136 -4.43 11.60 -14.44
N THR A 137 -3.19 11.64 -13.99
CA THR A 137 -2.00 11.34 -14.81
C THR A 137 -2.00 9.87 -15.20
N ILE A 138 -2.20 8.96 -14.23
CA ILE A 138 -2.20 7.51 -14.48
C ILE A 138 -3.37 7.12 -15.41
N SER A 139 -4.54 7.76 -15.23
CA SER A 139 -5.68 7.54 -16.12
C SER A 139 -5.40 8.04 -17.55
N ALA A 140 -4.78 9.21 -17.70
CA ALA A 140 -4.45 9.78 -19.00
C ALA A 140 -3.40 8.98 -19.77
N ALA A 141 -2.52 8.25 -19.07
CA ALA A 141 -1.45 7.46 -19.68
C ALA A 141 -1.95 6.29 -20.55
N LYS A 142 -3.20 5.82 -20.36
CA LYS A 142 -3.85 4.77 -21.16
C LYS A 142 -2.95 3.56 -21.45
N LEU A 143 -2.23 3.09 -20.43
CA LEU A 143 -1.26 2.01 -20.57
C LEU A 143 -1.93 0.65 -20.72
N LYS A 144 -1.30 -0.21 -21.51
CA LYS A 144 -1.70 -1.63 -21.64
C LYS A 144 -1.21 -2.43 -20.43
N ALA A 145 -1.82 -3.60 -20.21
CA ALA A 145 -1.34 -4.57 -19.23
C ALA A 145 0.17 -4.84 -19.37
N GLY A 146 0.86 -4.95 -18.23
CA GLY A 146 2.31 -5.16 -18.18
C GLY A 146 3.16 -3.88 -18.25
N ARG A 147 2.55 -2.71 -18.46
CA ARG A 147 3.21 -1.39 -18.40
C ARG A 147 2.58 -0.52 -17.32
N TYR A 148 3.40 0.16 -16.56
CA TYR A 148 3.01 0.97 -15.42
C TYR A 148 3.56 2.38 -15.60
N TRP A 149 2.73 3.38 -15.32
CA TRP A 149 3.13 4.77 -15.31
C TRP A 149 4.00 5.02 -14.09
N THR A 150 5.11 5.70 -14.31
CA THR A 150 6.03 6.19 -13.28
C THR A 150 6.39 7.64 -13.59
N ASP A 151 7.05 8.34 -12.68
CA ASP A 151 7.45 9.75 -12.92
C ASP A 151 8.45 9.89 -14.08
N ASP A 152 9.24 8.84 -14.36
CA ASP A 152 10.12 8.77 -15.54
C ASP A 152 9.40 8.30 -16.81
N GLY A 153 8.08 8.17 -16.77
CA GLY A 153 7.25 7.60 -17.82
C GLY A 153 7.02 6.09 -17.69
N PRO A 154 6.51 5.42 -18.74
CA PRO A 154 6.07 4.03 -18.61
C PRO A 154 7.22 3.04 -18.41
N LYS A 155 7.11 2.14 -17.42
CA LYS A 155 8.05 1.04 -17.13
C LYS A 155 7.36 -0.32 -17.10
N THR A 156 8.10 -1.41 -17.32
CA THR A 156 7.62 -2.77 -17.05
C THR A 156 7.78 -3.12 -15.58
N ALA A 157 7.14 -4.20 -15.12
CA ALA A 157 7.36 -4.72 -13.77
C ALA A 157 8.84 -5.00 -13.48
N ALA A 158 9.55 -5.64 -14.41
CA ALA A 158 10.99 -5.94 -14.24
C ALA A 158 11.85 -4.67 -14.18
N GLN A 159 11.49 -3.62 -14.92
CA GLN A 159 12.19 -2.33 -14.85
C GLN A 159 11.94 -1.62 -13.51
N ILE A 160 10.76 -1.81 -12.91
CA ILE A 160 10.46 -1.32 -11.56
C ILE A 160 11.24 -2.12 -10.53
N ASP A 161 11.31 -3.44 -10.63
CA ASP A 161 12.06 -4.28 -9.69
C ASP A 161 13.57 -4.03 -9.75
N ALA A 162 14.10 -3.76 -10.95
CA ALA A 162 15.53 -3.53 -11.18
C ALA A 162 16.10 -2.25 -10.52
N GLN A 163 15.26 -1.41 -9.93
CA GLN A 163 15.73 -0.26 -9.15
C GLN A 163 16.28 -0.65 -7.77
N LEU A 164 15.95 -1.86 -7.30
CA LEU A 164 16.42 -2.36 -6.01
C LEU A 164 17.79 -3.01 -6.15
N THR A 165 18.71 -2.65 -5.26
CA THR A 165 19.97 -3.39 -5.08
C THR A 165 19.69 -4.68 -4.33
N CYS A 166 19.17 -5.67 -5.04
CA CYS A 166 18.89 -6.98 -4.48
C CYS A 166 20.20 -7.71 -4.21
N ARG A 167 20.34 -8.29 -3.01
CA ARG A 167 21.40 -9.25 -2.76
C ARG A 167 21.08 -10.48 -3.60
N SER A 168 22.00 -10.89 -4.48
CA SER A 168 21.90 -12.18 -5.15
C SER A 168 21.75 -13.24 -4.07
N ALA A 169 20.72 -14.09 -4.20
CA ALA A 169 20.67 -15.31 -3.42
C ALA A 169 21.97 -16.09 -3.71
N GLY A 170 22.82 -16.22 -2.69
CA GLY A 170 23.98 -17.10 -2.73
C GLY A 170 23.54 -18.56 -2.74
#